data_AF-A0A6C0BS04-F1
#
_entry.id   AF-A0A6C0BS04-F1
#
_cell.length_a   1.000
_cell.length_b   1.000
_cell.length_c   1.000
_cell.angle_alpha   90.00
_cell.angle_beta   90.00
_cell.angle_gamma   90.00
#
_symmetry.space_group_name_H-M   'P 1'
#
loop_
_entity.id
_entity.type
_entity.pdbx_description
1 polymer ?
#
loop_
_entity_poly.entity_id
_entity_poly.type
_entity_poly.pdbx_seq_one_letter_code
_entity_poly.pdbx_strand_id
1 'polypeptide(L)'
;MSEKVENSESSYRTPSELTMKHAVKLSIVQDKPIMMDYWVHSLDKKALIGVRENNEKLLVKSEEEYTSPIAKIYKVETEFIAETENSIYIVSTDIPTKKISG
;
A
#
# COMPACT_ATOMS: atom_id res chain seq x y z
N MET A 1 -33.12 15.54 -11.91
CA MET A 1 -32.48 15.03 -10.68
C MET A 1 -30.99 15.06 -10.93
N SER A 2 -30.31 16.14 -10.58
CA SER A 2 -28.85 16.23 -10.74
C SER A 2 -28.22 15.70 -9.46
N GLU A 3 -27.59 14.54 -9.54
CA GLU A 3 -26.67 14.09 -8.51
C GLU A 3 -25.47 15.04 -8.48
N LYS A 4 -25.27 15.68 -7.32
CA LYS A 4 -24.05 16.45 -7.04
C LYS A 4 -22.91 15.45 -6.87
N VAL A 5 -22.03 15.38 -7.85
CA VAL A 5 -20.69 14.80 -7.66
C VAL A 5 -19.92 15.79 -6.77
N GLU A 6 -19.78 15.48 -5.49
CA GLU A 6 -18.89 16.21 -4.58
C GLU A 6 -17.44 15.96 -5.01
N ASN A 7 -16.93 16.86 -5.86
CA ASN A 7 -15.52 16.94 -6.19
C ASN A 7 -14.79 17.55 -4.98
N SER A 8 -14.55 16.74 -3.94
CA SER A 8 -13.51 17.07 -2.97
C SER A 8 -12.18 16.84 -3.67
N GLU A 9 -11.52 17.93 -4.11
CA GLU A 9 -10.10 17.89 -4.44
C GLU A 9 -9.33 17.62 -3.15
N SER A 10 -9.36 16.38 -2.67
CA SER A 10 -8.45 15.93 -1.63
C SER A 10 -7.06 15.95 -2.24
N SER A 11 -6.31 17.02 -1.95
CA SER A 11 -4.88 17.07 -2.22
C SER A 11 -4.20 15.98 -1.40
N TYR A 12 -4.11 14.77 -1.97
CA TYR A 12 -3.39 13.68 -1.32
C TYR A 12 -1.91 14.03 -1.32
N ARG A 13 -1.31 13.98 -0.12
CA ARG A 13 0.15 14.10 0.01
C ARG A 13 0.83 13.02 -0.84
N THR A 14 1.97 13.34 -1.42
CA THR A 14 2.83 12.35 -2.06
C THR A 14 3.66 11.61 -1.00
N PRO A 15 4.22 10.44 -1.33
CA PRO A 15 5.27 9.83 -0.51
C PRO A 15 6.47 10.77 -0.41
N SER A 16 7.30 10.58 0.62
CA SER A 16 8.50 11.38 0.77
C SER A 16 9.55 11.08 -0.32
N GLU A 17 10.42 12.05 -0.60
CA GLU A 17 11.51 11.88 -1.57
C GLU A 17 12.43 10.71 -1.20
N LEU A 18 12.68 10.51 0.10
CA LEU A 18 13.52 9.41 0.59
C LEU A 18 12.85 8.06 0.35
N THR A 19 11.56 7.94 0.65
CA THR A 19 10.76 6.74 0.36
C THR A 19 10.79 6.42 -1.13
N MET A 20 10.55 7.41 -2.00
CA MET A 20 10.59 7.21 -3.44
C MET A 20 11.97 6.80 -3.94
N LYS A 21 13.04 7.41 -3.43
CA LYS A 21 14.42 7.04 -3.77
C LYS A 21 14.72 5.59 -3.40
N HIS A 22 14.29 5.14 -2.23
CA HIS A 22 14.46 3.74 -1.81
C HIS A 22 13.62 2.78 -2.65
N ALA A 23 12.36 3.11 -2.93
CA ALA A 23 11.48 2.29 -3.75
C ALA A 23 12.02 2.13 -5.18
N VAL A 24 12.51 3.21 -5.81
CA VAL A 24 13.13 3.17 -7.14
C VAL A 24 14.40 2.32 -7.14
N LYS A 25 15.25 2.44 -6.10
CA LYS A 25 16.43 1.58 -5.97
C LYS A 25 16.04 0.10 -5.91
N LEU A 26 15.02 -0.25 -5.14
CA LEU A 26 14.52 -1.63 -5.05
C LEU A 26 13.94 -2.10 -6.38
N SER A 27 13.15 -1.26 -7.05
CA SER A 27 12.56 -1.54 -8.37
C SER A 27 13.62 -1.87 -9.41
N ILE A 28 14.71 -1.08 -9.48
CA ILE A 28 15.83 -1.32 -10.39
C ILE A 28 16.57 -2.63 -10.07
N VAL A 29 16.85 -2.89 -8.79
CA VAL A 29 17.65 -4.06 -8.38
C VAL A 29 16.86 -5.36 -8.51
N GLN A 30 15.56 -5.33 -8.25
CA GLN A 30 14.70 -6.50 -8.23
C GLN A 30 13.90 -6.70 -9.53
N ASP A 31 13.98 -5.75 -10.47
CA ASP A 31 13.18 -5.70 -11.70
C ASP A 31 11.66 -5.81 -11.42
N LYS A 32 11.18 -4.98 -10.48
CA LYS A 32 9.77 -4.97 -10.04
C LYS A 32 9.13 -3.60 -10.27
N PRO A 33 7.93 -3.51 -10.86
CA PRO A 33 7.19 -2.26 -10.96
C PRO A 33 6.79 -1.73 -9.58
N ILE A 34 6.76 -0.40 -9.46
CA ILE A 34 6.21 0.31 -8.30
C ILE A 34 4.73 0.57 -8.54
N MET A 35 3.88 0.06 -7.65
CA MET A 35 2.44 0.15 -7.70
C MET A 35 1.94 1.13 -6.63
N MET A 36 1.15 2.13 -7.07
CA MET A 36 0.66 3.23 -6.23
C MET A 36 -0.86 3.18 -5.97
N ASP A 37 -1.52 2.13 -6.45
CA ASP A 37 -2.98 1.94 -6.38
C ASP A 37 -3.51 1.77 -4.94
N TYR A 38 -2.64 1.42 -3.99
CA TYR A 38 -2.94 1.36 -2.55
C TYR A 38 -2.66 2.66 -1.78
N TRP A 39 -2.00 3.65 -2.38
CA TRP A 39 -1.55 4.86 -1.67
C TRP A 39 -2.72 5.64 -1.07
N VAL A 40 -3.67 6.07 -1.89
CA VAL A 40 -4.85 6.83 -1.46
C VAL A 40 -5.67 6.03 -0.44
N HIS A 41 -5.90 4.74 -0.72
CA HIS A 41 -6.65 3.85 0.17
C HIS A 41 -5.98 3.66 1.53
N SER A 42 -4.65 3.71 1.58
CA SER A 42 -3.89 3.63 2.83
C SER A 42 -4.05 4.91 3.68
N LEU A 43 -4.14 6.08 3.05
CA LEU A 43 -4.39 7.36 3.71
C LEU A 43 -5.83 7.44 4.23
N ASP A 44 -6.79 7.02 3.42
CA ASP A 44 -8.22 6.99 3.75
C ASP A 44 -8.59 5.87 4.72
N LYS A 45 -7.63 5.00 5.09
CA LYS A 45 -7.86 3.79 5.90
C LYS A 45 -8.92 2.85 5.31
N LYS A 46 -9.08 2.89 3.99
CA LYS A 46 -9.92 1.98 3.19
C LYS A 46 -9.19 0.68 2.84
N ALA A 47 -7.85 0.70 2.84
CA ALA A 47 -7.03 -0.49 2.78
C ALA A 47 -6.45 -0.83 4.15
N LEU A 48 -6.04 -2.08 4.34
CA LEU A 48 -5.41 -2.57 5.56
C LEU A 48 -4.27 -3.56 5.26
N ILE A 49 -3.37 -3.74 6.22
CA ILE A 49 -2.43 -4.86 6.25
C ILE A 49 -3.11 -6.03 6.95
N GLY A 50 -3.45 -7.06 6.18
CA GLY A 50 -4.01 -8.31 6.69
C GLY A 50 -2.89 -9.23 7.16
N VAL A 51 -3.00 -9.76 8.37
CA VAL A 51 -2.08 -10.78 8.92
C VAL A 51 -2.83 -12.11 8.99
N ARG A 52 -2.38 -13.10 8.22
CA ARG A 52 -2.90 -14.48 8.23
C ARG A 52 -2.37 -15.24 9.44
N GLU A 53 -2.97 -16.40 9.72
CA GLU A 53 -2.59 -17.27 10.85
C GLU A 53 -1.15 -17.77 10.78
N ASN A 54 -0.60 -17.95 9.57
CA ASN A 54 0.80 -18.30 9.32
C ASN A 54 1.77 -17.10 9.42
N ASN A 55 1.32 -15.95 9.92
CA ASN A 55 2.04 -14.67 9.96
C ASN A 55 2.38 -14.05 8.60
N GLU A 56 1.80 -14.56 7.50
CA GLU A 56 1.90 -13.87 6.21
C GLU A 56 1.13 -12.55 6.25
N LYS A 57 1.71 -11.53 5.62
CA LYS A 57 1.10 -10.21 5.49
C LYS A 57 0.67 -10.00 4.06
N LEU A 58 -0.47 -9.35 3.84
CA LEU A 58 -0.91 -8.90 2.53
C LEU A 58 -1.60 -7.54 2.64
N LEU A 59 -1.61 -6.77 1.56
CA LEU A 59 -2.44 -5.57 1.49
C LEU A 59 -3.84 -5.98 1.04
N VAL A 60 -4.86 -5.51 1.76
CA VAL A 60 -6.27 -5.82 1.50
C VAL A 60 -7.01 -4.50 1.29
N LYS A 61 -7.60 -4.30 0.11
CA LYS A 61 -8.58 -3.22 -0.14
C LYS A 61 -10.00 -3.72 0.09
N SER A 62 -10.28 -4.95 -0.33
CA SER A 62 -11.57 -5.62 -0.16
C SER A 62 -11.38 -7.14 -0.14
N GLU A 63 -12.46 -7.91 0.04
CA GLU A 63 -12.40 -9.39 -0.02
C GLU A 63 -11.93 -9.91 -1.39
N GLU A 64 -12.21 -9.18 -2.47
CA GLU A 64 -11.85 -9.55 -3.84
C GLU A 64 -10.53 -8.91 -4.31
N GLU A 65 -10.14 -7.77 -3.72
CA GLU A 65 -8.94 -7.02 -4.09
C GLU A 65 -7.91 -7.03 -2.96
N TYR A 66 -6.94 -7.94 -3.11
CA TYR A 66 -5.80 -8.06 -2.22
C TYR A 66 -4.53 -8.42 -3.00
N THR A 67 -3.37 -8.16 -2.41
CA THR A 67 -2.08 -8.49 -3.02
C THR A 67 -1.66 -9.92 -2.72
N SER A 68 -0.71 -10.44 -3.49
CA SER A 68 0.10 -11.60 -3.06
C SER A 68 0.76 -11.33 -1.69
N PRO A 69 1.18 -12.37 -0.97
CA PRO A 69 1.90 -12.21 0.29
C PRO A 69 3.10 -11.27 0.16
N ILE A 70 3.21 -10.34 1.11
CA ILE A 70 4.32 -9.42 1.28
C ILE A 70 5.51 -10.22 1.78
N ALA A 71 6.53 -10.34 0.94
CA ALA A 71 7.79 -11.00 1.28
C ALA A 71 8.62 -10.14 2.24
N LYS A 72 8.66 -8.82 2.01
CA LYS A 72 9.40 -7.87 2.85
C LYS A 72 8.64 -6.55 2.97
N ILE A 73 8.69 -5.94 4.15
CA ILE A 73 8.12 -4.61 4.39
C ILE A 73 9.18 -3.74 5.07
N TYR A 74 9.44 -2.59 4.48
CA TYR A 74 10.39 -1.61 4.99
C TYR A 74 9.63 -0.38 5.45
N LYS A 75 9.92 0.11 6.66
CA LYS A 75 9.42 1.41 7.11
C LYS A 75 10.44 2.49 6.73
N VAL A 76 10.00 3.49 5.99
CA VAL A 76 10.79 4.68 5.65
C VAL A 76 9.95 5.89 6.04
N GLU A 77 10.41 6.64 7.03
CA GLU A 77 9.69 7.81 7.57
C GLU A 77 8.22 7.50 7.93
N THR A 78 7.29 8.05 7.16
CA THR A 78 5.83 7.92 7.32
C THR A 78 5.19 6.98 6.31
N GLU A 79 5.99 6.14 5.65
CA GLU A 79 5.56 5.18 4.65
C GLU A 79 6.11 3.78 4.89
N PHE A 80 5.39 2.80 4.35
CA PHE A 80 5.87 1.45 4.16
C PHE A 80 6.11 1.18 2.68
N ILE A 81 7.26 0.57 2.37
CA ILE A 81 7.55 -0.06 1.09
C ILE A 81 7.30 -1.56 1.26
N ALA A 82 6.22 -2.07 0.67
CA ALA A 82 5.83 -3.48 0.75
C ALA A 82 6.21 -4.20 -0.55
N GLU A 83 7.11 -5.16 -0.45
CA GLU A 83 7.58 -5.97 -1.57
C GLU A 83 6.82 -7.30 -1.61
N THR A 84 6.16 -7.55 -2.73
CA THR A 84 5.57 -8.86 -3.05
C THR A 84 6.44 -9.61 -4.06
N GLU A 85 5.97 -10.74 -4.57
CA GLU A 85 6.69 -11.54 -5.56
C GLU A 85 7.03 -10.71 -6.81
N ASN A 86 6.06 -9.98 -7.37
CA ASN A 86 6.20 -9.34 -8.68
C ASN A 86 6.07 -7.80 -8.66
N SER A 87 5.83 -7.19 -7.51
CA SER A 87 5.59 -5.75 -7.42
C SER A 87 5.99 -5.16 -6.07
N ILE A 88 6.25 -3.86 -6.08
CA ILE A 88 6.54 -3.05 -4.89
C ILE A 88 5.39 -2.07 -4.68
N TYR A 89 4.79 -2.07 -3.51
CA TYR A 89 3.73 -1.12 -3.12
C TYR A 89 4.26 -0.09 -2.14
N ILE A 90 3.74 1.13 -2.23
CA ILE A 90 3.98 2.18 -1.23
C ILE A 90 2.66 2.52 -0.55
N VAL A 91 2.64 2.48 0.77
CA VAL A 91 1.46 2.81 1.59
C VAL A 91 1.85 3.69 2.77
N SER A 92 0.94 4.51 3.27
CA SER A 92 1.15 5.30 4.49
C SER A 92 1.32 4.38 5.70
N THR A 93 2.12 4.80 6.69
CA THR A 93 2.18 4.11 7.99
C THR A 93 0.87 4.18 8.78
N ASP A 94 -0.05 5.06 8.38
CA ASP A 94 -1.40 5.17 8.97
C ASP A 94 -2.34 4.02 8.57
N ILE A 95 -1.90 3.16 7.65
CA ILE A 95 -2.66 1.99 7.22
C ILE A 95 -2.94 1.06 8.42
N PRO A 96 -4.21 0.71 8.69
CA PRO A 96 -4.56 -0.18 9.79
C PRO A 96 -4.00 -1.60 9.55
N THR A 97 -3.69 -2.31 10.62
CA THR A 97 -3.30 -3.73 10.58
C THR A 97 -4.34 -4.56 11.30
N LYS A 98 -4.82 -5.65 10.69
CA LYS A 98 -5.79 -6.58 11.29
C LYS A 98 -5.40 -8.02 11.05
N LYS A 99 -5.70 -8.89 12.01
CA LYS A 99 -5.67 -10.34 11.78
C LYS A 99 -6.87 -10.72 10.92
N ILE A 100 -6.63 -11.53 9.91
CA ILE A 100 -7.68 -12.05 9.02
C ILE A 100 -7.63 -13.58 9.04
N SER A 101 -8.79 -14.20 9.17
CA SER A 101 -8.97 -15.63 8.96
C SER A 101 -9.33 -15.82 7.49
N GLY A 102 -8.51 -16.59 6.77
CA GLY A 102 -8.77 -16.98 5.39
C GLY A 102 -9.58 -18.27 5.32
#